data_AF-A0A364GKZ9-F1
#
_entry.id   AF-A0A364GKZ9-F1
#
_cell.length_a   1.000
_cell.length_b   1.000
_cell.length_c   1.000
_cell.angle_alpha   90.00
_cell.angle_beta   90.00
_cell.angle_gamma   90.00
#
_symmetry.space_group_name_H-M   'P 1'
#
loop_
_entity.id
_entity.type
_entity.pdbx_description
1 polymer ?
#
loop_
_entity_poly.entity_id
_entity_poly.type
_entity_poly.pdbx_seq_one_letter_code
_entity_poly.pdbx_strand_id
1 'polypeptide(L)'
;MIGAHYPREWVQYYEGRDYAATDPVHRAAFIQSTPYRWHDIAGLSKAERRLLDEAKEAGLPGGLSIPVHQADGSVVLFNLSGPLHSVNDAIKSRIACLISTQFHCELHRLSPISRCRASRLLTPCQIVCLTWVARGKTSAEIAKILGRSHYTVDYHIGKAMQALNMCSRTAAAVYASVQGIIKP
;
A
#
# COMPACT_ATOMS: atom_id res chain seq x y z
N MET A 1 6.88 7.04 -9.38
CA MET A 1 7.15 7.18 -10.83
C MET A 1 5.81 7.34 -11.51
N ILE A 2 5.48 8.56 -11.95
CA ILE A 2 4.25 8.80 -12.72
C ILE A 2 4.53 8.27 -14.13
N GLY A 3 4.17 7.02 -14.41
CA GLY A 3 4.24 6.47 -15.76
C GLY A 3 3.11 7.06 -16.60
N ALA A 4 3.22 8.33 -16.99
CA ALA A 4 2.12 9.05 -17.60
C ALA A 4 2.36 9.40 -19.07
N HIS A 5 1.37 9.06 -19.89
CA HIS A 5 1.05 9.74 -21.13
C HIS A 5 0.32 11.09 -20.88
N TYR A 6 0.58 11.75 -19.74
CA TYR A 6 0.06 13.08 -19.48
C TYR A 6 0.88 14.13 -20.23
N PRO A 7 0.31 15.32 -20.47
CA PRO A 7 1.07 16.43 -21.02
C PRO A 7 2.34 16.66 -20.20
N ARG A 8 3.50 16.65 -20.86
CA ARG A 8 4.80 16.73 -20.18
C ARG A 8 4.93 18.00 -19.34
N GLU A 9 4.39 19.11 -19.84
CA GLU A 9 4.36 20.40 -19.14
C GLU A 9 3.58 20.30 -17.82
N TRP A 10 2.44 19.60 -17.82
CA TRP A 10 1.69 19.34 -16.60
C TRP A 10 2.49 18.52 -15.59
N VAL A 11 3.15 17.45 -16.04
CA VAL A 11 3.97 16.60 -15.14
C VAL A 11 5.08 17.42 -14.50
N GLN A 12 5.80 18.23 -15.28
CA GLN A 12 6.87 19.08 -14.77
C GLN A 12 6.35 20.15 -13.80
N TYR A 13 5.22 20.77 -14.12
CA TYR A 13 4.57 21.75 -13.27
C TYR A 13 4.11 21.14 -11.93
N TYR A 14 3.52 19.95 -12.00
CA TYR A 14 3.06 19.19 -10.85
C TYR A 14 4.22 18.80 -9.93
N GLU A 15 5.31 18.27 -10.50
CA GLU A 15 6.51 17.90 -9.75
C GLU A 15 7.22 19.13 -9.16
N GLY A 16 7.33 20.22 -9.93
CA GLY A 16 7.98 21.46 -9.48
C GLY A 16 7.28 22.17 -8.32
N ARG A 17 6.00 21.89 -8.10
CA ARG A 17 5.21 22.42 -6.97
C ARG A 17 4.98 21.43 -5.83
N ASP A 18 5.58 20.24 -5.91
CA ASP A 18 5.38 19.15 -4.95
C ASP A 18 3.90 18.86 -4.65
N TYR A 19 3.08 18.82 -5.71
CA TYR A 19 1.64 18.60 -5.58
C TYR A 19 1.29 17.22 -5.02
N ALA A 20 2.23 16.28 -4.99
CA ALA A 20 2.02 14.94 -4.44
C ALA A 20 1.44 14.96 -3.02
N ALA A 21 1.85 15.90 -2.17
CA ALA A 21 1.38 16.03 -0.79
C ALA A 21 0.00 16.70 -0.65
N THR A 22 -0.41 17.49 -1.65
CA THR A 22 -1.68 18.24 -1.66
C THR A 22 -2.70 17.62 -2.62
N ASP A 23 -2.34 16.55 -3.32
CA ASP A 23 -3.21 15.94 -4.31
C ASP A 23 -4.38 15.20 -3.65
N PRO A 24 -5.63 15.64 -3.86
CA PRO A 24 -6.79 14.99 -3.28
C PRO A 24 -6.99 13.57 -3.81
N VAL A 25 -6.50 13.26 -5.02
CA VAL A 25 -6.51 11.93 -5.61
C VAL A 25 -5.60 11.01 -4.80
N HIS A 26 -4.37 11.43 -4.49
CA HIS A 26 -3.50 10.63 -3.61
C HIS A 26 -4.08 10.45 -2.21
N ARG A 27 -4.63 11.52 -1.61
CA ARG A 27 -5.30 11.42 -0.31
C ARG A 27 -6.45 10.42 -0.32
N ALA A 28 -7.31 10.47 -1.33
CA ALA A 28 -8.43 9.56 -1.47
C ALA A 28 -7.97 8.09 -1.61
N ALA A 29 -6.84 7.83 -2.27
CA ALA A 29 -6.31 6.48 -2.47
C ALA A 29 -5.99 5.74 -1.16
N PHE A 30 -5.63 6.45 -0.09
CA PHE A 30 -5.37 5.84 1.23
C PHE A 30 -6.64 5.51 2.02
N ILE A 31 -7.80 6.03 1.60
CA ILE A 31 -9.08 5.87 2.30
C ILE A 31 -10.02 4.96 1.49
N GLN A 32 -10.01 5.09 0.17
CA GLN A 32 -10.93 4.39 -0.70
C GLN A 32 -10.35 3.06 -1.18
N SER A 33 -11.11 1.97 -0.98
CA SER A 33 -10.72 0.62 -1.41
C SER A 33 -11.31 0.20 -2.77
N THR A 34 -12.06 1.07 -3.41
CA THR A 34 -12.73 0.83 -4.70
C THR A 34 -12.35 1.90 -5.72
N PRO A 35 -12.49 1.64 -7.04
CA PRO A 35 -12.30 2.68 -8.04
C PRO A 35 -13.16 3.92 -7.78
N TYR A 36 -12.59 5.10 -7.95
CA TYR A 36 -13.28 6.36 -7.68
C TYR A 36 -12.93 7.43 -8.70
N ARG A 37 -13.86 8.35 -8.91
CA ARG A 37 -13.71 9.44 -9.87
C ARG A 37 -13.19 10.68 -9.17
N TRP A 38 -12.35 11.44 -9.85
CA TRP A 38 -11.76 12.66 -9.27
C TRP A 38 -12.81 13.70 -8.88
N HIS A 39 -13.92 13.76 -9.62
CA HIS A 39 -15.03 14.69 -9.35
C HIS A 39 -15.96 14.23 -8.23
N ASP A 40 -15.87 12.96 -7.80
CA ASP A 40 -16.65 12.42 -6.68
C ASP A 40 -15.93 12.62 -5.32
N ILE A 41 -14.71 13.18 -5.33
CA ILE A 41 -13.93 13.42 -4.11
C ILE A 41 -14.55 14.58 -3.31
N ALA A 42 -15.10 14.26 -2.15
CA ALA A 42 -15.70 15.23 -1.24
C ALA A 42 -14.66 15.90 -0.32
N GLY A 43 -15.05 17.03 0.28
CA GLY A 43 -14.28 17.70 1.34
C GLY A 43 -12.99 18.38 0.87
N LEU A 44 -12.91 18.78 -0.40
CA LEU A 44 -11.74 19.46 -0.96
C LEU A 44 -11.48 20.81 -0.28
N SER A 45 -10.25 21.00 0.17
CA SER A 45 -9.70 22.31 0.53
C SER A 45 -9.58 23.22 -0.69
N LYS A 46 -9.33 24.52 -0.44
CA LYS A 46 -9.09 25.50 -1.52
C LYS A 46 -7.88 25.14 -2.39
N ALA A 47 -6.84 24.56 -1.78
CA ALA A 47 -5.63 24.16 -2.48
C ALA A 47 -5.87 22.93 -3.36
N GLU A 48 -6.54 21.90 -2.83
CA GLU A 48 -6.92 20.70 -3.58
C GLU A 48 -7.85 21.01 -4.75
N ARG A 49 -8.84 21.89 -4.54
CA ARG A 49 -9.74 22.32 -5.62
C ARG A 49 -8.97 23.03 -6.73
N ARG A 50 -8.06 23.94 -6.38
CA ARG A 50 -7.21 24.64 -7.34
C ARG A 50 -6.38 23.66 -8.17
N LEU A 51 -5.75 22.68 -7.54
CA LEU A 51 -4.97 21.66 -8.25
C LEU A 51 -5.82 20.91 -9.28
N LEU A 52 -7.03 20.47 -8.91
CA LEU A 52 -7.92 19.79 -9.85
C LEU A 52 -8.39 20.71 -10.99
N ASP A 53 -8.58 22.00 -10.73
CA ASP A 53 -8.95 22.96 -11.78
C ASP A 53 -7.77 23.25 -12.73
N GLU A 54 -6.55 23.41 -12.20
CA GLU A 54 -5.33 23.52 -13.00
C GLU A 54 -5.10 22.26 -13.85
N ALA A 55 -5.39 21.06 -13.31
CA ALA A 55 -5.32 19.82 -14.06
C ALA A 55 -6.32 19.79 -15.24
N LYS A 56 -7.55 20.29 -15.04
CA LYS A 56 -8.54 20.42 -16.12
C LYS A 56 -8.06 21.37 -17.21
N GLU A 57 -7.51 22.52 -16.83
CA GLU A 57 -6.94 23.51 -17.77
C GLU A 57 -5.78 22.92 -18.58
N ALA A 58 -4.98 22.04 -17.95
CA ALA A 58 -3.93 21.28 -18.60
C ALA A 58 -4.42 20.10 -19.48
N GLY A 59 -5.74 19.96 -19.69
CA GLY A 59 -6.30 18.91 -20.55
C GLY A 59 -6.61 17.59 -19.84
N LEU A 60 -6.69 17.59 -18.51
CA LEU A 60 -7.10 16.44 -17.70
C LEU A 60 -8.49 16.72 -17.08
N PRO A 61 -9.57 16.70 -17.87
CA PRO A 61 -10.90 17.18 -17.46
C PRO A 61 -11.53 16.36 -16.32
N GLY A 62 -11.04 15.14 -16.11
CA GLY A 62 -11.44 14.24 -15.06
C GLY A 62 -10.70 12.91 -15.20
N GLY A 63 -10.92 12.02 -14.24
CA GLY A 63 -10.28 10.72 -14.27
C GLY A 63 -10.88 9.73 -13.30
N LEU A 64 -10.46 8.48 -13.50
CA LEU A 64 -10.74 7.34 -12.65
C LEU A 64 -9.43 6.90 -11.99
N SER A 65 -9.49 6.72 -10.68
CA SER A 65 -8.38 6.23 -9.89
C SER A 65 -8.73 4.87 -9.29
N ILE A 66 -7.83 3.91 -9.45
CA ILE A 66 -8.00 2.52 -8.98
C ILE A 66 -6.87 2.23 -7.98
N PRO A 67 -7.17 2.28 -6.67
CA PRO A 67 -6.18 1.98 -5.64
C PRO A 67 -6.01 0.47 -5.43
N VAL A 68 -4.77 0.02 -5.35
CA VAL A 68 -4.40 -1.35 -4.98
C VAL A 68 -3.53 -1.31 -3.73
N HIS A 69 -4.11 -1.73 -2.61
CA HIS A 69 -3.45 -1.75 -1.31
C HIS A 69 -2.55 -2.98 -1.18
N GLN A 70 -1.32 -2.77 -0.77
CA GLN A 70 -0.34 -3.83 -0.54
C GLN A 70 -0.32 -4.27 0.93
N ALA A 71 0.26 -5.44 1.18
CA ALA A 71 0.43 -5.97 2.53
C ALA A 71 1.31 -5.09 3.43
N ASP A 72 2.16 -4.25 2.84
CA ASP A 72 3.05 -3.32 3.55
C ASP A 72 2.46 -1.94 3.82
N GLY A 73 1.17 -1.76 3.56
CA GLY A 73 0.48 -0.50 3.72
C GLY A 73 0.79 0.50 2.60
N SER A 74 1.65 0.16 1.64
CA SER A 74 1.80 0.97 0.43
C SER A 74 0.58 0.84 -0.47
N VAL A 75 0.33 1.88 -1.27
CA VAL A 75 -0.77 1.91 -2.24
C VAL A 75 -0.18 2.10 -3.63
N VAL A 76 -0.48 1.17 -4.53
CA VAL A 76 -0.25 1.37 -5.96
C VAL A 76 -1.51 1.99 -6.54
N LEU A 77 -1.37 3.17 -7.12
CA LEU A 77 -2.48 3.91 -7.66
C LEU A 77 -2.41 3.96 -9.18
N PHE A 78 -3.45 3.45 -9.84
CA PHE A 78 -3.62 3.59 -11.29
C PHE A 78 -4.52 4.78 -11.57
N ASN A 79 -4.01 5.76 -12.30
CA ASN A 79 -4.74 6.98 -12.66
C ASN A 79 -4.99 7.00 -14.18
N LEU A 80 -6.27 7.09 -14.54
CA LEU A 80 -6.73 7.14 -15.93
C LEU A 80 -7.49 8.45 -16.14
N SER A 81 -6.92 9.37 -16.91
CA SER A 81 -7.58 10.62 -17.27
C SER A 81 -8.32 10.47 -18.60
N GLY A 82 -9.46 11.14 -18.73
CA GLY A 82 -10.20 11.16 -19.99
C GLY A 82 -11.49 11.98 -19.90
N PRO A 83 -12.22 12.09 -21.03
CA PRO A 83 -13.50 12.80 -21.05
C PRO A 83 -14.48 12.23 -20.03
N LEU A 84 -15.27 13.10 -19.39
CA LEU A 84 -16.22 12.71 -18.34
C LEU A 84 -17.21 11.62 -18.78
N HIS A 85 -17.69 11.65 -20.03
CA HIS A 85 -18.58 10.61 -20.55
C HIS A 85 -17.93 9.22 -20.56
N SER A 86 -16.61 9.14 -20.76
CA SER A 86 -15.88 7.86 -20.74
C SER A 86 -15.54 7.42 -19.33
N VAL A 87 -15.24 8.36 -18.43
CA VAL A 87 -15.01 8.10 -16.99
C VAL A 87 -16.30 7.68 -16.27
N ASN A 88 -17.45 8.17 -16.72
CA ASN A 88 -18.75 7.86 -16.14
C ASN A 88 -19.36 6.56 -16.70
N ASP A 89 -18.81 6.05 -17.79
CA ASP A 89 -19.22 4.77 -18.38
C ASP A 89 -18.82 3.60 -17.47
N ALA A 90 -19.82 2.85 -17.00
CA ALA A 90 -19.63 1.74 -16.07
C ALA A 90 -18.88 0.56 -16.70
N ILE A 91 -19.04 0.31 -18.00
CA ILE A 91 -18.35 -0.76 -18.72
C ILE A 91 -16.87 -0.40 -18.84
N LYS A 92 -16.57 0.82 -19.28
CA LYS A 92 -15.18 1.31 -19.37
C LYS A 92 -14.49 1.31 -18.01
N SER A 93 -15.19 1.73 -16.95
CA SER A 93 -14.66 1.71 -15.59
C SER A 93 -14.34 0.28 -15.11
N ARG A 94 -15.19 -0.70 -15.43
CA ARG A 94 -14.96 -2.13 -15.12
C ARG A 94 -13.76 -2.67 -15.90
N ILE A 95 -13.67 -2.38 -17.19
CA ILE A 95 -12.53 -2.79 -18.04
C ILE A 95 -11.23 -2.18 -17.49
N ALA A 96 -11.23 -0.89 -17.13
CA ALA A 96 -10.09 -0.23 -16.52
C ALA A 96 -9.64 -0.91 -15.22
N CYS A 97 -10.58 -1.33 -14.37
CA CYS A 97 -10.28 -2.09 -13.16
C CYS A 97 -9.61 -3.44 -13.45
N LEU A 98 -10.14 -4.19 -14.43
CA LEU A 98 -9.57 -5.47 -14.86
C LEU A 98 -8.15 -5.31 -15.42
N ILE A 99 -7.94 -4.34 -16.31
CA ILE A 99 -6.62 -4.05 -16.89
C ILE A 99 -5.63 -3.63 -15.81
N SER A 100 -6.03 -2.75 -14.89
CA SER A 100 -5.17 -2.28 -13.80
C SER A 100 -4.77 -3.43 -12.85
N THR A 101 -5.73 -4.31 -12.54
CA THR A 101 -5.48 -5.50 -11.72
C THR A 101 -4.54 -6.47 -12.42
N GLN A 102 -4.75 -6.74 -13.71
CA GLN A 102 -3.89 -7.62 -14.50
C GLN A 102 -2.47 -7.04 -14.60
N PHE A 103 -2.35 -5.74 -14.86
CA PHE A 103 -1.05 -5.07 -14.90
C PHE A 103 -0.34 -5.14 -13.56
N HIS A 104 -1.06 -4.94 -12.44
CA HIS A 104 -0.50 -5.08 -11.11
C HIS A 104 0.04 -6.50 -10.85
N CYS A 105 -0.71 -7.54 -11.23
CA CYS A 105 -0.26 -8.93 -11.13
C CYS A 105 1.02 -9.19 -11.94
N GLU A 106 1.08 -8.69 -13.17
CA GLU A 106 2.26 -8.83 -14.04
C GLU A 106 3.46 -8.04 -13.52
N LEU A 107 3.22 -6.83 -13.01
CA LEU A 107 4.25 -6.01 -12.35
C LEU A 107 4.83 -6.77 -11.15
N HIS A 108 4.00 -7.39 -10.31
CA HIS A 108 4.48 -8.22 -9.20
C HIS A 108 5.21 -9.48 -9.66
N ARG A 109 4.78 -10.10 -10.77
CA ARG A 109 5.43 -11.29 -11.34
C ARG A 109 6.82 -10.97 -11.89
N LEU A 110 6.97 -9.81 -12.55
CA LEU A 110 8.19 -9.38 -13.22
C LEU A 110 9.14 -8.58 -12.32
N SER A 111 8.59 -7.90 -11.31
CA SER A 111 9.41 -7.27 -10.29
C SER A 111 10.27 -8.36 -9.65
N PRO A 112 11.60 -8.20 -9.59
CA PRO A 112 12.46 -9.11 -8.85
C PRO A 112 12.02 -8.97 -7.41
N ILE A 113 11.09 -9.83 -7.00
CA ILE A 113 10.42 -9.72 -5.72
C ILE A 113 11.56 -9.68 -4.70
N SER A 114 11.71 -8.53 -4.07
CA SER A 114 12.21 -8.45 -2.70
C SER A 114 11.17 -9.20 -1.88
N ARG A 115 11.06 -10.52 -2.08
CA ARG A 115 10.38 -11.44 -1.18
C ARG A 115 11.15 -11.17 0.08
N CYS A 116 10.53 -10.37 0.96
CA CYS A 116 11.17 -9.66 2.06
C CYS A 116 12.34 -10.50 2.49
N ARG A 117 13.58 -10.03 2.27
CA ARG A 117 14.79 -10.81 2.62
C ARG A 117 14.60 -11.42 4.02
N ALA A 118 13.97 -10.62 4.89
CA ALA A 118 13.42 -10.95 6.20
C ALA A 118 12.51 -12.19 6.34
N SER A 119 11.59 -12.53 5.43
CA SER A 119 10.81 -13.79 5.52
C SER A 119 11.67 -15.03 5.29
N ARG A 120 12.77 -14.90 4.54
CA ARG A 120 13.79 -15.96 4.42
C ARG A 120 14.74 -16.01 5.63
N LEU A 121 14.76 -14.96 6.47
CA LEU A 121 15.59 -14.91 7.67
C LEU A 121 14.92 -15.61 8.87
N LEU A 122 13.60 -15.81 8.83
CA LEU A 122 12.85 -16.39 9.94
C LEU A 122 12.45 -17.84 9.70
N THR A 123 12.56 -18.66 10.75
CA THR A 123 12.04 -20.03 10.79
C THR A 123 10.53 -20.02 11.05
N PRO A 124 9.81 -21.12 10.71
CA PRO A 124 8.37 -21.21 10.97
C PRO A 124 8.00 -20.98 12.45
N CYS A 125 8.82 -21.46 13.38
CA CYS A 125 8.57 -21.26 14.81
C CYS A 125 8.72 -19.79 15.22
N GLN A 126 9.70 -19.08 14.66
CA GLN A 126 9.89 -17.65 14.89
C GLN A 126 8.72 -16.82 14.34
N ILE A 127 8.24 -17.16 13.14
CA ILE A 127 7.04 -16.56 12.54
C ILE A 127 5.83 -16.74 13.45
N VAL A 128 5.56 -17.97 13.89
CA VAL A 128 4.44 -18.27 14.79
C VAL A 128 4.56 -17.50 16.12
N CYS A 129 5.75 -17.46 16.72
CA CYS A 129 5.97 -16.69 17.95
C CYS A 129 5.67 -15.20 17.73
N LEU A 130 6.22 -14.57 16.68
CA LEU A 130 5.96 -13.16 16.38
C LEU A 130 4.50 -12.88 16.03
N THR A 131 3.78 -13.80 15.36
CA THR A 131 2.34 -13.68 15.13
C THR A 131 1.58 -13.56 16.44
N TRP A 132 1.89 -14.39 17.44
CA TRP A 132 1.25 -14.29 18.74
C TRP A 132 1.69 -13.06 19.54
N VAL A 133 2.94 -12.60 19.38
CA VAL A 133 3.37 -11.30 19.94
C VAL A 133 2.54 -10.16 19.33
N ALA A 134 2.30 -10.17 18.02
CA ALA A 134 1.47 -9.17 17.35
C ALA A 134 0.00 -9.18 17.85
N ARG A 135 -0.50 -10.34 18.28
CA ARG A 135 -1.79 -10.51 18.97
C ARG A 135 -1.78 -10.12 20.46
N GLY A 136 -0.69 -9.57 20.96
CA GLY A 136 -0.56 -9.14 22.36
C GLY A 136 -0.29 -10.26 23.36
N LYS A 137 0.10 -11.46 22.92
CA LYS A 137 0.37 -12.58 23.84
C LYS A 137 1.75 -12.48 24.49
N THR A 138 1.76 -12.76 25.79
CA THR A 138 2.97 -12.94 26.59
C THR A 138 3.66 -14.25 26.23
N SER A 139 4.96 -14.37 26.49
CA SER A 139 5.71 -15.61 26.23
C SER A 139 5.14 -16.81 27.01
N ALA A 140 4.51 -16.60 28.18
CA ALA A 140 3.85 -17.65 28.96
C ALA A 140 2.60 -18.19 28.25
N GLU A 141 1.78 -17.27 27.73
CA GLU A 141 0.59 -17.66 26.96
C GLU A 141 0.97 -18.35 25.66
N ILE A 142 1.98 -17.85 24.95
CA ILE A 142 2.50 -18.47 23.72
C ILE A 142 3.04 -19.86 24.01
N ALA A 143 3.79 -20.03 25.10
CA ALA A 143 4.30 -21.32 25.55
C ALA A 143 3.16 -22.33 25.76
N LYS A 144 2.08 -21.89 26.43
CA LYS A 144 0.87 -22.71 26.62
C LYS A 144 0.19 -23.07 25.29
N ILE A 145 0.09 -22.13 24.36
CA ILE A 145 -0.52 -22.34 23.03
C ILE A 145 0.30 -23.34 22.20
N LEU A 146 1.63 -23.27 22.25
CA LEU A 146 2.53 -24.08 21.43
C LEU A 146 2.95 -25.40 22.10
N GLY A 147 2.56 -25.65 23.35
CA GLY A 147 3.02 -26.79 24.13
C GLY A 147 4.54 -26.78 24.36
N ARG A 148 5.13 -25.59 24.57
CA ARG A 148 6.58 -25.39 24.79
C ARG A 148 6.83 -24.65 26.10
N SER A 149 8.10 -24.59 26.54
CA SER A 149 8.48 -23.76 27.68
C SER A 149 8.55 -22.27 27.29
N HIS A 150 8.32 -21.38 28.25
CA HIS A 150 8.48 -19.93 28.08
C HIS A 150 9.90 -19.55 27.63
N TYR A 151 10.92 -20.22 28.18
CA TYR A 151 12.32 -20.00 27.78
C TYR A 151 12.56 -20.31 26.31
N THR A 152 11.96 -21.39 25.78
CA THR A 152 12.05 -21.72 24.35
C THR A 152 11.37 -20.67 23.48
N VAL A 153 10.23 -20.13 23.92
CA VAL A 153 9.54 -19.05 23.22
C VAL A 153 10.40 -17.77 23.21
N ASP A 154 10.96 -17.36 24.34
CA ASP A 154 11.84 -16.19 24.42
C ASP A 154 13.08 -16.35 23.55
N TYR A 155 13.67 -17.56 23.52
CA TYR A 155 14.78 -17.88 22.64
C TYR A 155 14.41 -17.66 21.16
N HIS A 156 13.27 -18.17 20.71
CA HIS A 156 12.82 -17.96 19.33
C HIS A 156 12.51 -16.50 19.03
N ILE A 157 11.86 -15.78 19.94
CA ILE A 157 11.61 -14.34 19.78
C ILE A 157 12.93 -13.56 19.70
N GLY A 158 13.90 -13.86 20.57
CA GLY A 158 15.22 -13.22 20.54
C GLY A 158 15.99 -13.49 19.25
N LYS A 159 15.94 -14.72 18.72
CA LYS A 159 16.53 -15.03 17.40
C LYS A 159 15.80 -14.32 16.26
N ALA A 160 14.49 -14.18 16.34
CA ALA A 160 13.72 -13.42 15.35
C ALA A 160 14.08 -11.93 15.39
N MET A 161 14.20 -11.35 16.58
CA MET A 161 14.66 -9.97 16.78
C MET A 161 16.05 -9.74 16.18
N GLN A 162 17.01 -10.64 16.45
CA GLN A 162 18.36 -10.58 15.88
C GLN A 162 18.33 -10.65 14.33
N ALA A 163 17.55 -11.59 13.79
CA ALA A 163 17.41 -11.77 12.34
C ALA A 163 16.78 -10.55 11.64
N LEU A 164 15.86 -9.84 12.32
CA LEU A 164 15.21 -8.64 11.81
C LEU A 164 15.95 -7.34 12.16
N ASN A 165 17.07 -7.42 12.89
CA ASN A 165 17.79 -6.26 13.44
C ASN A 165 16.90 -5.32 14.27
N MET A 166 16.09 -5.91 15.17
CA MET A 166 15.14 -5.18 16.02
C MET A 166 15.48 -5.36 17.50
N CYS A 167 15.34 -4.28 18.28
CA CYS A 167 15.68 -4.27 19.71
C CYS A 167 14.50 -4.58 20.64
N SER A 168 13.28 -4.67 20.11
CA SER A 168 12.07 -5.00 20.88
C SER A 168 11.23 -6.06 20.18
N ARG A 169 10.61 -6.96 20.96
CA ARG A 169 9.67 -7.96 20.44
C ARG A 169 8.44 -7.31 19.78
N THR A 170 7.97 -6.18 20.29
CA THR A 170 6.84 -5.45 19.71
C THR A 170 7.24 -4.78 18.41
N ALA A 171 8.41 -4.15 18.36
CA ALA A 171 8.97 -3.60 17.13
C ALA A 171 9.20 -4.69 16.07
N ALA A 172 9.72 -5.85 16.46
CA ALA A 172 9.90 -7.01 15.58
C ALA A 172 8.57 -7.55 15.05
N ALA A 173 7.54 -7.63 15.88
CA ALA A 173 6.19 -8.03 15.48
C ALA A 173 5.57 -7.02 14.50
N VAL A 174 5.61 -5.72 14.81
CA VAL A 174 5.11 -4.65 13.94
C VAL A 174 5.84 -4.66 12.60
N TYR A 175 7.17 -4.70 12.61
CA TYR A 175 7.96 -4.79 11.39
C TYR A 175 7.59 -6.02 10.57
N ALA A 176 7.48 -7.20 11.20
CA ALA A 176 7.10 -8.42 10.51
C ALA A 176 5.67 -8.35 9.92
N SER A 177 4.73 -7.66 10.58
CA SER A 177 3.38 -7.43 10.07
C SER A 177 3.38 -6.50 8.86
N VAL A 178 4.07 -5.35 8.97
CA VAL A 178 4.22 -4.40 7.85
C VAL A 178 4.96 -5.05 6.68
N GLN A 179 5.96 -5.88 6.92
CA GLN A 179 6.64 -6.56 5.81
C GLN A 179 5.84 -7.76 5.25
N GLY A 180 4.62 -8.00 5.72
CA GLY A 180 3.76 -9.12 5.30
C GLY A 180 4.31 -10.51 5.65
N ILE A 181 5.27 -10.60 6.57
CA ILE A 181 5.91 -11.85 7.01
C ILE A 181 4.97 -12.63 7.93
N ILE A 182 4.24 -11.91 8.79
CA ILE A 182 3.23 -12.46 9.70
C ILE A 182 1.88 -11.80 9.42
N LYS A 183 0.80 -12.55 9.65
CA LYS A 183 -0.57 -12.03 9.66
C LYS A 183 -1.13 -12.18 11.07
N PRO A 184 -1.17 -11.10 11.88
CA PRO A 184 -1.80 -11.12 13.18
C PRO A 184 -3.28 -11.55 13.10
#